data_AF-A0A645EWU8-F1
#
_entry.id   AF-A0A645EWU8-F1
#
_cell.length_a   1.000
_cell.length_b   1.000
_cell.length_c   1.000
_cell.angle_alpha   90.00
_cell.angle_beta   90.00
_cell.angle_gamma   90.00
#
_symmetry.space_group_name_H-M   'P 1'
#
loop_
_entity.id
_entity.type
_entity.pdbx_description
1 polymer ?
#
loop_
_entity_poly.entity_id
_entity_poly.type
_entity_poly.pdbx_seq_one_letter_code
_entity_poly.pdbx_strand_id
1 'polypeptide(L)'
;MDDNTNQTFEQMNQDPAAIQRILTSQDGHRLVQLMTQAYGGPALQKAAVSAMQGDNGQIMQMVNQLMQSPEGAALVERINQAAKK
;
A
#
# COMPACT_ATOMS: atom_id res chain seq x y z
N MET A 1 -3.69 16.23 -1.83
CA MET A 1 -3.57 14.96 -1.10
C MET A 1 -4.88 14.80 -0.36
N ASP A 2 -5.69 13.82 -0.73
CA ASP A 2 -7.00 13.59 -0.11
C ASP A 2 -6.79 12.79 1.18
N ASP A 3 -7.09 13.38 2.34
CA ASP A 3 -7.03 12.74 3.67
C ASP A 3 -7.74 11.37 3.70
N ASN A 4 -8.73 11.21 2.84
CA ASN A 4 -9.53 9.99 2.69
C ASN A 4 -8.70 8.76 2.26
N THR A 5 -7.67 8.92 1.43
CA THR A 5 -6.86 7.79 0.97
C THR A 5 -5.98 7.27 2.09
N ASN A 6 -5.37 8.18 2.87
CA ASN A 6 -4.55 7.83 4.03
C ASN A 6 -5.38 7.11 5.10
N GLN A 7 -6.57 7.65 5.42
CA GLN A 7 -7.50 7.02 6.36
C GLN A 7 -7.98 5.65 5.88
N THR A 8 -8.11 5.42 4.58
CA THR A 8 -8.52 4.10 4.09
C THR A 8 -7.40 3.08 4.23
N PHE A 9 -6.14 3.46 3.95
CA PHE A 9 -4.97 2.60 4.20
C PHE A 9 -4.79 2.31 5.69
N GLU A 10 -5.03 3.30 6.56
CA GLU A 10 -4.98 3.11 8.01
C GLU A 10 -6.07 2.13 8.48
N GLN A 11 -7.32 2.28 8.01
CA GLN A 11 -8.41 1.35 8.32
C GLN A 11 -8.15 -0.06 7.79
N MET A 12 -7.59 -0.20 6.59
CA MET A 12 -7.15 -1.50 6.08
C MET A 12 -6.11 -2.13 7.01
N ASN A 13 -5.11 -1.36 7.44
CA ASN A 13 -4.08 -1.86 8.35
C ASN A 13 -4.65 -2.28 9.71
N GLN A 14 -5.78 -1.70 10.12
CA GLN A 14 -6.53 -2.12 11.32
C GLN A 14 -7.49 -3.29 11.07
N ASP A 15 -7.82 -3.61 9.82
CA ASP A 15 -8.68 -4.73 9.43
C ASP A 15 -7.87 -5.88 8.77
N PRO A 16 -7.47 -6.90 9.55
CA PRO A 16 -6.68 -8.01 9.03
C PRO A 16 -7.41 -8.86 7.99
N ALA A 17 -8.74 -8.85 7.94
CA ALA A 17 -9.51 -9.57 6.93
C ALA A 17 -9.42 -8.89 5.55
N ALA A 18 -9.49 -7.56 5.49
CA ALA A 18 -9.29 -6.76 4.31
C ALA A 18 -7.87 -6.91 3.78
N ILE A 19 -6.85 -6.87 4.65
CA ILE A 19 -5.45 -7.10 4.26
C ILE A 19 -5.28 -8.50 3.66
N GLN A 20 -5.85 -9.53 4.27
CA GLN A 20 -5.79 -10.90 3.72
C GLN A 20 -6.48 -11.01 2.35
N ARG A 21 -7.63 -10.36 2.17
CA ARG A 21 -8.31 -10.31 0.86
C ARG A 21 -7.46 -9.63 -0.21
N ILE A 22 -6.78 -8.54 0.14
CA ILE A 22 -5.87 -7.85 -0.78
C ILE A 22 -4.68 -8.75 -1.11
N LEU A 23 -3.99 -9.29 -0.10
CA LEU A 23 -2.80 -10.13 -0.28
C LEU A 23 -3.08 -11.40 -1.08
N THR A 24 -4.27 -11.98 -0.94
CA THR A 24 -4.71 -13.14 -1.72
C THR A 24 -5.25 -12.76 -3.10
N SER A 25 -5.60 -11.49 -3.32
CA SER A 25 -6.07 -10.99 -4.61
C SER A 25 -4.93 -10.76 -5.60
N GLN A 26 -5.25 -10.85 -6.89
CA GLN A 26 -4.30 -10.58 -7.97
C GLN A 26 -3.70 -9.16 -7.86
N ASP A 27 -4.50 -8.17 -7.47
CA ASP A 27 -4.03 -6.80 -7.29
C ASP A 27 -3.03 -6.65 -6.13
N GLY A 28 -3.19 -7.38 -5.01
CA GLY A 28 -2.22 -7.32 -3.91
C GLY A 28 -0.88 -7.95 -4.27
N HIS A 29 -0.88 -9.06 -5.01
CA HIS A 29 0.36 -9.64 -5.55
C HIS A 29 1.04 -8.66 -6.51
N ARG A 30 0.27 -8.02 -7.39
CA ARG A 30 0.79 -6.99 -8.31
C ARG A 30 1.35 -5.80 -7.55
N LEU A 31 0.75 -5.40 -6.43
CA LEU A 31 1.22 -4.29 -5.60
C LEU A 31 2.58 -4.60 -4.99
N VAL A 32 2.71 -5.76 -4.36
CA VAL A 32 3.99 -6.20 -3.78
C VAL A 32 5.06 -6.27 -4.86
N GLN A 33 4.72 -6.77 -6.04
CA GLN A 33 5.64 -6.84 -7.16
C GLN A 33 6.03 -5.44 -7.67
N LEU A 34 5.08 -4.51 -7.82
CA LEU A 34 5.35 -3.14 -8.26
C LEU A 34 6.18 -2.37 -7.23
N MET A 35 5.87 -2.48 -5.95
CA MET A 35 6.65 -1.86 -4.88
C MET A 35 8.06 -2.47 -4.78
N THR A 36 8.19 -3.79 -4.95
CA THR A 36 9.50 -4.46 -4.99
C THR A 36 10.32 -4.03 -6.20
N GLN A 37 9.69 -3.81 -7.35
CA GLN A 37 10.34 -3.29 -8.56
C GLN A 37 10.71 -1.82 -8.44
N ALA A 38 9.87 -1.00 -7.81
CA ALA A 38 10.06 0.45 -7.68
C ALA A 38 11.07 0.83 -6.58
N TYR A 39 11.04 0.16 -5.43
CA TYR A 39 11.86 0.51 -4.26
C TYR A 39 12.89 -0.56 -3.90
N GLY A 40 12.72 -1.80 -4.37
CA GLY A 40 13.52 -2.94 -3.94
C GLY A 40 12.99 -3.58 -2.65
N GLY A 41 13.15 -4.90 -2.53
CA GLY A 41 12.75 -5.67 -1.34
C GLY A 41 13.30 -5.12 0.00
N PRO A 42 14.57 -4.68 0.09
CA PRO A 42 15.12 -4.11 1.32
C PRO A 42 14.47 -2.78 1.73
N ALA A 43 14.13 -1.92 0.77
CA ALA A 43 13.49 -0.65 1.07
C ALA A 43 12.06 -0.87 1.57
N LEU A 44 11.31 -1.77 0.92
CA LEU A 44 9.97 -2.17 1.35
C LEU A 44 9.99 -2.70 2.79
N GLN A 45 10.94 -3.60 3.09
CA GLN A 45 11.07 -4.17 4.43
C GLN A 45 11.41 -3.09 5.47
N LYS A 46 12.30 -2.15 5.14
CA LYS A 46 12.63 -1.02 6.02
C LYS A 46 11.41 -0.14 6.29
N ALA A 47 10.63 0.19 5.26
CA ALA A 47 9.42 0.97 5.42
C ALA A 47 8.37 0.26 6.28
N ALA A 48 8.21 -1.06 6.10
CA ALA A 48 7.32 -1.87 6.93
C ALA A 48 7.76 -1.88 8.40
N VAL A 49 9.07 -2.05 8.67
CA VAL A 49 9.64 -2.01 10.02
C VAL A 49 9.51 -0.63 10.66
N SER A 50 9.68 0.45 9.90
CA SER A 50 9.41 1.82 10.36
C SER A 50 7.94 2.00 10.74
N ALA A 51 7.00 1.54 9.91
CA ALA A 51 5.58 1.65 10.20
C ALA A 51 5.14 0.84 11.43
N MET A 52 5.74 -0.35 11.63
CA MET A 52 5.52 -1.13 12.86
C MET A 52 6.04 -0.41 14.13
N GLN A 53 7.01 0.49 13.98
CA GLN A 53 7.52 1.35 15.06
C GLN A 53 6.74 2.67 15.18
N GLY A 54 5.67 2.87 14.39
CA GLY A 54 4.86 4.10 14.35
C GLY A 54 5.38 5.16 13.39
N ASP A 55 6.48 4.90 12.67
CA ASP A 55 7.03 5.79 11.65
C ASP A 55 6.45 5.43 10.26
N ASN A 56 5.27 5.94 9.96
CA ASN A 56 4.62 5.69 8.67
C ASN A 56 5.19 6.55 7.52
N GLY A 57 6.13 7.46 7.79
CA GLY A 57 6.64 8.42 6.80
C GLY A 57 7.27 7.75 5.57
N GLN A 58 8.02 6.67 5.75
CA GLN A 58 8.61 5.92 4.63
C GLN A 58 7.56 5.22 3.76
N ILE A 59 6.57 4.57 4.39
CA ILE A 59 5.46 3.94 3.67
C ILE A 59 4.67 5.00 2.88
N MET A 60 4.34 6.14 3.52
CA MET A 60 3.62 7.23 2.85
C MET A 60 4.39 7.79 1.66
N GLN A 61 5.72 7.97 1.79
CA GLN A 61 6.54 8.43 0.68
C GLN A 61 6.56 7.44 -0.49
N MET A 62 6.64 6.14 -0.19
CA MET A 62 6.58 5.08 -1.20
C MET A 62 5.21 5.03 -1.89
N VAL A 63 4.12 5.05 -1.13
CA VAL A 63 2.77 5.06 -1.71
C VAL A 63 2.56 6.31 -2.57
N ASN A 64 3.01 7.48 -2.10
CA ASN A 64 2.90 8.73 -2.85
C ASN A 64 3.69 8.68 -4.17
N GLN A 65 4.90 8.15 -4.17
CA GLN A 65 5.70 7.95 -5.38
C GLN A 65 5.09 6.90 -6.32
N LEU A 66 4.50 5.84 -5.77
CA LEU A 66 3.78 4.84 -6.56
C LEU A 66 2.56 5.46 -7.25
N MET A 67 1.80 6.30 -6.55
CA MET A 67 0.65 7.02 -7.10
C MET A 67 1.02 8.11 -8.11
N GLN A 68 2.28 8.59 -8.12
CA GLN A 68 2.76 9.48 -9.19
C GLN A 68 2.92 8.72 -10.53
N SER A 69 2.97 7.39 -10.48
CA SER A 69 3.01 6.56 -11.68
C SER A 69 1.58 6.14 -12.09
N PRO A 70 1.22 6.21 -13.38
CA PRO A 70 -0.14 5.88 -13.84
C PRO A 70 -0.53 4.42 -13.51
N GLU A 71 0.43 3.50 -13.58
CA GLU A 71 0.23 2.09 -13.22
C GLU A 71 0.02 1.91 -11.70
N GLY A 72 0.76 2.66 -10.89
CA GLY A 72 0.68 2.58 -9.43
C GLY A 72 -0.59 3.22 -8.88
N ALA A 73 -1.01 4.37 -9.43
CA ALA A 73 -2.28 5.01 -9.07
C ALA A 73 -3.49 4.09 -9.36
N ALA A 74 -3.55 3.51 -10.56
CA ALA A 74 -4.63 2.61 -10.96
C ALA A 74 -4.65 1.31 -10.13
N LEU A 75 -3.51 0.86 -9.63
CA LEU A 75 -3.42 -0.31 -8.78
C LEU A 75 -3.86 0.00 -7.34
N VAL A 76 -3.40 1.12 -6.78
CA VAL A 76 -3.81 1.61 -5.46
C VAL A 76 -5.31 1.83 -5.41
N GLU A 77 -5.90 2.44 -6.44
CA GLU A 77 -7.34 2.66 -6.51
C GLU A 77 -8.13 1.34 -6.52
N ARG A 78 -7.69 0.34 -7.29
CA ARG A 78 -8.32 -0.99 -7.34
C ARG A 78 -8.26 -1.71 -6.00
N ILE A 79 -7.14 -1.61 -5.30
CA ILE A 79 -6.97 -2.16 -3.95
C ILE A 79 -7.87 -1.45 -2.95
N ASN A 80 -7.97 -0.13 -3.06
CA ASN A 80 -8.89 0.68 -2.27
C ASN A 80 -10.35 0.27 -2.48
N GLN A 81 -10.73 -0.02 -3.73
CA GLN A 81 -12.06 -0.52 -4.06
C GLN A 81 -12.29 -1.97 -3.57
N ALA A 82 -11.27 -2.82 -3.60
CA ALA A 82 -11.36 -4.21 -3.14
C ALA A 82 -11.50 -4.31 -1.61
N ALA A 83 -10.91 -3.38 -0.87
CA ALA A 83 -11.00 -3.35 0.59
C ALA A 83 -12.29 -2.73 1.13
N LYS A 84 -12.95 -1.87 0.35
CA LYS A 84 -14.24 -1.24 0.72
C LYS A 84 -15.45 -2.15 0.50
N LYS A 85 -15.27 -3.30 -0.14
CA LYS A 85 -16.32 -4.28 -0.46
C LYS A 85 -16.39 -5.38 0.59
#